data_AF-A0A4R3HPI5-F1
#
_entry.id   AF-A0A4R3HPI5-F1
#
_cell.length_a   1.000
_cell.length_b   1.000
_cell.length_c   1.000
_cell.angle_alpha   90.00
_cell.angle_beta   90.00
_cell.angle_gamma   90.00
#
_symmetry.space_group_name_H-M   'P 1'
#
loop_
_entity.id
_entity.type
_entity.pdbx_description
1 polymer ?
#
loop_
_entity_poly.entity_id
_entity_poly.type
_entity_poly.pdbx_seq_one_letter_code
_entity_poly.pdbx_strand_id
1 'polypeptide(L)'
;MEDMVWHFTTGQKYVLIQQDGKLKRAAIGVSYPELPILWFSAHKLYEPSALKLLVQARRQATLEELREIGMGVFRYGVPKSSLIPWPELATKARMSRSMTRKLESRAVQMGSDPSDWYGSLEDLPIKDMVIQRMNDEHQWDLI
;
A
#
# COMPACT_ATOMS: atom_id res chain seq x y z
N MET A 1 9.23 -16.08 8.70
CA MET A 1 8.57 -15.14 7.76
C MET A 1 7.76 -14.05 8.50
N GLU A 2 7.89 -13.92 9.82
CA GLU A 2 6.94 -13.18 10.67
C GLU A 2 7.15 -11.66 10.76
N ASP A 3 8.02 -11.07 9.94
CA ASP A 3 8.25 -9.62 9.95
C ASP A 3 8.28 -9.03 8.54
N MET A 4 7.23 -9.33 7.77
CA MET A 4 7.04 -8.84 6.41
C MET A 4 6.00 -7.72 6.37
N VAL A 5 6.24 -6.75 5.51
CA VAL A 5 5.32 -5.66 5.19
C VAL A 5 5.04 -5.66 3.70
N TRP A 6 3.82 -5.26 3.34
CA TRP A 6 3.23 -5.59 2.05
C TRP A 6 2.80 -4.35 1.29
N HIS A 7 3.22 -4.23 0.04
CA HIS A 7 2.65 -3.31 -0.92
C HIS A 7 1.47 -3.99 -1.62
N PHE A 8 0.25 -3.59 -1.27
CA PHE A 8 -0.97 -4.11 -1.88
C PHE A 8 -1.26 -3.44 -3.21
N THR A 9 -1.69 -4.22 -4.21
CA THR A 9 -1.99 -3.71 -5.55
C THR A 9 -3.06 -4.54 -6.25
N THR A 10 -3.57 -4.04 -7.37
CA THR A 10 -4.57 -4.74 -8.20
C THR A 10 -3.90 -5.52 -9.32
N GLY A 11 -4.57 -6.52 -9.90
CA GLY A 11 -4.07 -7.28 -11.05
C GLY A 11 -3.69 -6.43 -12.25
N GLN A 12 -4.48 -5.40 -12.55
CA GLN A 12 -4.13 -4.41 -13.60
C GLN A 12 -2.77 -3.74 -13.35
N LYS A 13 -2.44 -3.42 -12.09
CA LYS A 13 -1.16 -2.80 -11.73
C LYS A 13 -0.05 -3.82 -11.60
N TYR A 14 -0.35 -5.04 -11.15
CA TYR A 14 0.57 -6.15 -11.13
C TYR A 14 1.23 -6.36 -12.50
N VAL A 15 0.46 -6.40 -13.59
CA VAL A 15 1.00 -6.56 -14.95
C VAL A 15 2.01 -5.46 -15.30
N LEU A 16 1.70 -4.20 -14.99
CA LEU A 16 2.59 -3.07 -15.26
C LEU A 16 3.86 -3.12 -14.40
N ILE A 17 3.73 -3.49 -13.13
CA ILE A 17 4.86 -3.63 -12.20
C ILE A 17 5.81 -4.73 -12.67
N GLN A 18 5.28 -5.87 -13.13
CA GLN A 18 6.07 -6.97 -13.70
C GLN A 18 6.84 -6.52 -14.94
N GLN A 19 6.20 -5.76 -15.83
CA GLN A 19 6.86 -5.19 -17.02
C GLN A 19 7.94 -4.18 -16.66
N ASP A 20 7.71 -3.35 -15.65
CA ASP A 20 8.66 -2.33 -15.17
C ASP A 20 9.82 -2.91 -14.33
N GLY A 21 9.64 -4.08 -13.72
CA GLY A 21 10.60 -4.70 -12.81
C GLY A 21 10.79 -3.98 -11.48
N LYS A 22 9.94 -2.99 -11.15
CA LYS A 22 10.04 -2.21 -9.91
C LYS A 22 8.69 -1.64 -9.44
N LEU A 23 8.57 -1.47 -8.12
CA LEU A 23 7.56 -0.65 -7.49
C LEU A 23 7.97 0.83 -7.54
N LYS A 24 7.09 1.68 -8.05
CA LYS A 24 7.34 3.12 -8.21
C LYS A 24 6.55 3.91 -7.17
N ARG A 25 7.15 4.98 -6.64
CA ARG A 25 6.44 5.92 -5.75
C ARG A 25 5.33 6.65 -6.52
N ALA A 26 4.19 6.88 -5.87
CA ALA A 26 3.10 7.66 -6.45
C ALA A 26 3.24 9.14 -6.02
N ALA A 27 3.37 10.04 -6.98
CA ALA A 27 3.44 11.49 -6.73
C ALA A 27 2.07 12.20 -6.82
N ILE A 28 1.00 11.47 -7.15
CA ILE A 28 -0.35 12.03 -7.23
C ILE A 28 -0.77 12.54 -5.85
N GLY A 29 -1.16 13.82 -5.78
CA GLY A 29 -1.61 14.46 -4.54
C GLY A 29 -0.48 14.91 -3.60
N VAL A 30 0.78 14.74 -4.00
CA VAL A 30 1.95 15.21 -3.23
C VAL A 30 2.29 16.64 -3.67
N SER A 31 2.33 17.57 -2.71
CA SER A 31 2.68 18.98 -2.97
C SER A 31 4.06 19.29 -2.43
N TYR A 32 4.86 20.08 -3.14
CA TYR A 32 6.14 20.59 -2.62
C TYR A 32 5.93 21.31 -1.27
N PRO A 33 6.75 21.06 -0.24
CA PRO A 33 8.02 20.33 -0.24
C PRO A 33 7.91 18.83 0.12
N GLU A 34 6.71 18.26 0.19
CA GLU A 34 6.50 16.84 0.50
C GLU A 34 7.12 15.94 -0.58
N LEU A 35 7.62 14.77 -0.16
CA LEU A 35 8.21 13.77 -1.04
C LEU A 35 7.23 12.59 -1.21
N PRO A 36 7.14 12.01 -2.42
CA PRO A 36 6.27 10.86 -2.63
C PRO A 36 6.80 9.64 -1.89
N ILE A 37 5.88 8.84 -1.34
CA ILE A 37 6.17 7.64 -0.56
C ILE A 37 5.74 6.42 -1.38
N LEU A 38 6.57 5.37 -1.37
CA LEU A 38 6.17 4.02 -1.76
C LEU A 38 5.68 3.31 -0.49
N TRP A 39 4.38 3.04 -0.43
CA TRP A 39 3.69 2.59 0.78
C TRP A 39 3.66 1.07 0.92
N PHE A 40 3.83 0.62 2.17
CA PHE A 40 3.68 -0.77 2.61
C PHE A 40 2.88 -0.81 3.92
N SER A 41 2.28 -1.95 4.21
CA SER A 41 1.56 -2.17 5.46
C SER A 41 1.80 -3.56 6.04
N ALA A 42 1.89 -3.67 7.37
CA ALA A 42 1.94 -4.93 8.10
C ALA A 42 0.57 -5.62 8.23
N HIS A 43 -0.50 -4.98 7.74
CA HIS A 43 -1.86 -5.50 7.89
C HIS A 43 -2.02 -6.89 7.26
N LYS A 44 -2.54 -7.86 8.04
CA LYS A 44 -2.53 -9.28 7.67
C LYS A 44 -3.38 -9.62 6.45
N LEU A 45 -4.61 -9.08 6.41
CA LEU A 45 -5.57 -9.34 5.34
C LEU A 45 -5.35 -8.39 4.16
N TYR A 46 -5.73 -7.12 4.31
CA TYR A 46 -5.54 -6.06 3.33
C TYR A 46 -5.56 -4.70 4.03
N GLU A 47 -4.71 -3.75 3.63
CA GLU A 47 -4.68 -2.40 4.21
C GLU A 47 -5.98 -1.62 3.90
N PRO A 48 -6.85 -1.33 4.89
CA PRO A 48 -8.18 -0.75 4.60
C PRO A 48 -8.08 0.63 3.91
N SER A 49 -7.09 1.45 4.27
CA SER A 49 -6.84 2.76 3.66
C SER A 49 -6.46 2.68 2.17
N ALA A 50 -6.05 1.50 1.68
CA ALA A 50 -5.71 1.26 0.29
C ALA A 50 -6.92 0.82 -0.58
N LEU A 51 -8.12 0.66 -0.01
CA LEU A 51 -9.31 0.37 -0.81
C LEU A 51 -9.73 1.63 -1.60
N LYS A 52 -10.13 1.43 -2.85
CA LYS A 52 -10.52 2.52 -3.75
C LYS A 52 -11.91 3.07 -3.40
N LEU A 53 -12.12 4.36 -3.64
CA LEU A 53 -13.44 4.95 -3.63
C LEU A 53 -14.17 4.63 -4.94
N LEU A 54 -15.38 4.10 -4.83
CA LEU A 54 -16.31 3.95 -5.94
C LEU A 54 -17.05 5.26 -6.14
N VAL A 55 -16.62 6.06 -7.12
CA VAL A 55 -17.13 7.43 -7.36
C VAL A 55 -18.64 7.45 -7.57
N GLN A 56 -19.19 6.50 -8.34
CA GLN A 56 -20.62 6.42 -8.62
C GLN A 56 -21.44 6.08 -7.37
N ALA A 57 -20.94 5.18 -6.52
CA ALA A 57 -21.60 4.75 -5.29
C ALA A 57 -21.30 5.65 -4.08
N ARG A 58 -20.40 6.62 -4.22
CA ARG A 58 -19.93 7.55 -3.15
C ARG A 58 -19.51 6.85 -1.85
N ARG A 59 -18.97 5.63 -1.97
CA ARG A 59 -18.45 4.84 -0.86
C ARG A 59 -17.15 4.14 -1.23
N GLN A 60 -16.47 3.61 -0.23
CA GLN A 60 -15.32 2.74 -0.41
C GLN A 60 -15.77 1.40 -1.02
N ALA A 61 -14.95 0.85 -1.91
CA ALA A 61 -15.12 -0.50 -2.41
C ALA A 61 -14.93 -1.50 -1.26
N THR A 62 -15.66 -2.60 -1.28
CA THR A 62 -15.29 -3.77 -0.50
C THR A 62 -14.02 -4.40 -1.08
N LEU A 63 -13.36 -5.28 -0.31
CA LEU A 63 -12.22 -6.04 -0.82
C LEU A 63 -12.61 -6.92 -2.01
N GLU A 64 -13.82 -7.51 -1.98
CA GLU A 64 -14.34 -8.32 -3.07
C GLU A 64 -14.57 -7.49 -4.34
N GLU A 65 -15.20 -6.32 -4.23
CA GLU A 65 -15.37 -5.41 -5.36
C GLU A 65 -14.03 -4.95 -5.93
N LEU A 66 -13.04 -4.68 -5.07
CA LEU A 66 -11.70 -4.34 -5.51
C LEU A 66 -11.04 -5.50 -6.27
N ARG A 67 -11.24 -6.73 -5.82
CA ARG A 67 -10.72 -7.95 -6.45
C ARG A 67 -11.35 -8.15 -7.83
N GLU A 68 -12.67 -8.02 -7.94
CA GLU A 68 -13.38 -8.15 -9.22
C GLU A 68 -12.95 -7.05 -10.22
N ILE A 69 -13.06 -5.78 -9.83
CA ILE A 69 -12.76 -4.63 -10.71
C ILE A 69 -11.26 -4.55 -11.01
N GLY A 70 -10.42 -4.97 -10.06
CA GLY A 70 -8.96 -4.91 -10.14
C GLY A 70 -8.30 -6.05 -10.91
N MET A 71 -9.07 -7.07 -11.34
CA MET A 71 -8.56 -8.33 -11.91
C MET A 71 -7.69 -9.12 -10.93
N GLY A 72 -8.13 -9.19 -9.67
CA GLY A 72 -7.43 -9.78 -8.55
C GLY A 72 -6.72 -8.76 -7.67
N VAL A 73 -6.32 -9.22 -6.49
CA VAL A 73 -5.51 -8.46 -5.53
C VAL A 73 -4.18 -9.19 -5.34
N PHE A 74 -3.10 -8.41 -5.37
CA PHE A 74 -1.73 -8.89 -5.26
C PHE A 74 -1.02 -8.13 -4.14
N ARG A 75 0.04 -8.73 -3.60
CA ARG A 75 0.92 -8.03 -2.67
C ARG A 75 2.38 -8.40 -2.90
N TYR A 76 3.24 -7.40 -2.69
CA TYR A 76 4.70 -7.54 -2.73
C TYR A 76 5.26 -7.36 -1.32
N GLY A 77 5.93 -8.39 -0.82
CA GLY A 77 6.44 -8.45 0.54
C GLY A 77 7.94 -8.18 0.60
N VAL A 78 8.35 -7.37 1.56
CA VAL A 78 9.74 -7.15 1.95
C VAL A 78 9.88 -7.25 3.47
N PRO A 79 11.10 -7.52 4.00
CA PRO A 79 11.34 -7.45 5.44
C PRO A 79 11.03 -6.06 5.99
N LYS A 80 10.36 -5.99 7.14
CA LYS A 80 10.07 -4.72 7.82
C LYS A 80 11.31 -3.88 8.07
N SER A 81 12.43 -4.52 8.41
CA SER A 81 13.73 -3.88 8.63
C SER A 81 14.31 -3.17 7.41
N SER A 82 13.82 -3.45 6.20
CA SER A 82 14.27 -2.75 4.98
C SER A 82 13.51 -1.45 4.71
N LEU A 83 12.49 -1.11 5.51
CA LEU A 83 11.65 0.08 5.31
C LEU A 83 11.65 1.02 6.53
N ILE A 84 11.18 2.24 6.30
CA ILE A 84 11.07 3.26 7.35
C ILE A 84 9.66 3.18 7.98
N PRO A 85 9.53 3.07 9.31
CA PRO A 85 8.24 3.10 9.98
C PRO A 85 7.57 4.49 9.88
N TRP A 86 6.24 4.53 9.85
CA TRP A 86 5.46 5.74 9.57
C TRP A 86 5.83 7.00 10.36
N PRO A 87 6.03 6.99 11.69
CA PRO A 87 6.36 8.22 12.41
C PRO A 87 7.66 8.89 11.93
N GLU A 88 8.66 8.08 11.58
CA GLU A 88 9.92 8.56 11.00
C GLU A 88 9.77 8.91 9.53
N LEU A 89 9.01 8.11 8.78
CA LEU A 89 8.76 8.28 7.36
C LEU A 89 8.05 9.61 7.05
N ALA A 90 7.01 9.97 7.80
CA ALA A 90 6.29 11.22 7.64
C ALA A 90 7.24 12.43 7.76
N THR A 91 8.17 12.37 8.72
CA THR A 91 9.19 13.41 8.93
C THR A 91 10.16 13.46 7.75
N LYS A 92 10.71 12.31 7.33
CA LYS A 92 11.64 12.22 6.20
C LYS A 92 11.00 12.62 4.87
N ALA A 93 9.71 12.33 4.70
CA ALA A 93 8.89 12.75 3.57
C ALA A 93 8.50 14.23 3.60
N ARG A 94 8.92 14.98 4.64
CA ARG A 94 8.65 16.41 4.82
C ARG A 94 7.16 16.73 4.93
N MET A 95 6.35 15.77 5.37
CA MET A 95 4.93 15.98 5.56
C MET A 95 4.66 16.91 6.73
N SER A 96 3.74 17.85 6.54
CA SER A 96 3.34 18.73 7.64
C SER A 96 2.57 17.97 8.72
N ARG A 97 2.69 18.38 9.99
CA ARG A 97 1.91 17.78 11.09
C ARG A 97 0.40 17.79 10.84
N SER A 98 -0.11 18.83 10.17
CA SER A 98 -1.52 18.93 9.78
C SER A 98 -1.90 17.85 8.76
N MET A 99 -1.05 17.63 7.75
CA MET A 99 -1.27 16.58 6.76
C MET A 99 -1.19 15.18 7.37
N THR A 100 -0.16 14.91 8.17
CA THR A 100 0.01 13.62 8.88
C THR A 100 -1.24 13.29 9.71
N ARG A 101 -1.71 14.23 10.54
CA ARG A 101 -2.91 14.03 11.36
C ARG A 101 -4.18 13.80 10.53
N LYS A 102 -4.34 14.51 9.41
CA LYS A 102 -5.47 14.30 8.50
C LYS A 102 -5.43 12.91 7.88
N LEU A 103 -4.26 12.47 7.44
CA LEU A 103 -4.08 11.15 6.83
C LEU A 103 -4.36 10.03 7.85
N GLU A 104 -3.77 10.12 9.04
CA GLU A 104 -3.99 9.18 10.14
C GLU A 104 -5.45 9.14 10.58
N SER A 105 -6.07 10.30 10.80
CA SER A 105 -7.47 10.36 11.22
C SER A 105 -8.41 9.73 10.19
N ARG A 106 -8.18 9.98 8.91
CA ARG A 106 -8.97 9.38 7.82
C ARG A 106 -8.75 7.86 7.75
N ALA A 107 -7.51 7.41 7.91
CA ALA A 107 -7.20 5.99 7.90
C ALA A 107 -7.83 5.23 9.07
N VAL A 108 -7.80 5.81 10.27
CA VAL A 108 -8.48 5.25 11.45
C VAL A 108 -9.99 5.16 11.24
N GLN A 109 -10.61 6.18 10.62
CA GLN A 109 -12.02 6.12 10.23
C GLN A 109 -12.33 5.00 9.23
N MET A 110 -11.36 4.61 8.41
CA MET A 110 -11.43 3.49 7.46
C MET A 110 -11.05 2.15 8.09
N GLY A 111 -10.76 2.10 9.40
CA GLY A 111 -10.38 0.88 10.13
C GLY A 111 -8.91 0.47 9.98
N SER A 112 -8.05 1.36 9.48
CA SER A 112 -6.61 1.12 9.38
C SER A 112 -5.88 1.50 10.66
N ASP A 113 -4.74 0.86 10.91
CA ASP A 113 -3.82 1.22 11.98
C ASP A 113 -2.54 1.86 11.38
N PRO A 114 -2.32 3.18 11.55
CA PRO A 114 -1.11 3.83 11.06
C PRO A 114 0.21 3.28 11.63
N SER A 115 0.19 2.52 12.72
CA SER A 115 1.38 1.83 13.25
C SER A 115 1.82 0.63 12.39
N ASP A 116 0.91 0.12 11.55
CA ASP A 116 1.21 -0.89 10.54
C ASP A 116 1.85 -0.29 9.28
N TRP A 117 1.95 1.03 9.15
CA TRP A 117 2.45 1.67 7.94
C TRP A 117 3.97 1.78 7.90
N TYR A 118 4.51 1.43 6.73
CA TYR A 118 5.92 1.52 6.39
C TYR A 118 6.06 2.11 5.00
N GLY A 119 7.26 2.56 4.66
CA GLY A 119 7.51 2.97 3.30
C GLY A 119 8.95 3.24 2.96
N SER A 120 9.13 3.52 1.67
CA SER A 120 10.39 3.91 1.06
C SER A 120 10.25 5.28 0.42
N LEU A 121 11.31 6.09 0.52
CA LEU A 121 11.46 7.32 -0.26
C LEU A 121 12.15 7.07 -1.60
N GLU A 122 12.40 5.81 -1.97
CA GLU A 122 12.93 5.37 -3.25
C GLU A 122 11.99 4.36 -3.93
N ASP A 123 12.12 4.23 -5.25
CA ASP A 123 11.55 3.10 -5.99
C ASP A 123 12.30 1.81 -5.62
N LEU A 124 11.62 0.66 -5.60
CA LEU A 124 12.22 -0.62 -5.20
C LEU A 124 12.10 -1.68 -6.30
N PRO A 125 13.19 -2.40 -6.64
CA PRO A 125 13.14 -3.50 -7.60
C PRO A 125 12.34 -4.69 -7.04
N ILE A 126 11.58 -5.39 -7.89
CA ILE A 126 10.74 -6.53 -7.43
C ILE A 126 11.48 -7.87 -7.34
N LYS A 127 12.73 -7.94 -7.81
CA LYS A 127 13.50 -9.18 -8.01
C LYS A 127 13.57 -10.07 -6.76
N ASP A 128 13.65 -9.49 -5.57
CA ASP A 128 13.83 -10.20 -4.31
C ASP A 128 12.60 -10.10 -3.38
N MET A 129 11.45 -9.72 -3.93
CA MET A 129 10.20 -9.58 -3.17
C MET A 129 9.42 -10.89 -3.15
N VAL A 130 8.74 -11.15 -2.03
CA VAL A 130 7.74 -12.22 -1.95
C VAL A 130 6.47 -11.73 -2.63
N ILE A 131 6.01 -12.43 -3.67
CA ILE A 131 4.81 -12.03 -4.41
C ILE A 131 3.69 -13.00 -4.07
N GLN A 132 2.52 -12.46 -3.72
CA GLN A 132 1.34 -13.24 -3.43
C GLN A 132 0.10 -12.69 -4.12
N ARG A 133 -0.83 -13.58 -4.45
CA ARG A 133 -2.16 -13.26 -4.97
C ARG A 133 -3.21 -13.70 -3.96
N MET A 134 -4.26 -12.89 -3.79
CA MET A 134 -5.40 -13.26 -2.98
C MET A 134 -6.33 -14.20 -3.75
N ASN A 135 -6.73 -15.32 -3.14
CA ASN A 135 -7.69 -16.27 -3.69
C ASN A 135 -9.14 -15.96 -3.27
N ASP A 136 -10.09 -16.78 -3.73
CA ASP A 136 -11.52 -16.61 -3.48
C ASP A 136 -11.90 -16.77 -1.99
N GLU A 137 -11.06 -17.42 -1.19
CA GLU A 137 -11.24 -17.60 0.26
C GLU A 137 -10.57 -16.47 1.07
N HIS A 138 -10.11 -15.41 0.41
CA HIS A 138 -9.34 -14.32 1.00
C HIS A 138 -8.01 -14.76 1.66
N GLN A 139 -7.43 -15.85 1.18
CA GLN A 139 -6.10 -16.31 1.58
C GLN A 139 -5.05 -15.89 0.55
N TRP A 140 -3.78 -15.91 0.95
CA TRP A 140 -2.66 -15.43 0.15
C TRP A 140 -1.82 -16.59 -0.39
N ASP A 141 -1.87 -16.78 -1.70
CA ASP A 141 -1.11 -17.82 -2.42
C ASP A 141 0.16 -17.23 -3.01
N LEU A 142 1.28 -17.94 -2.90
CA LEU A 142 2.53 -17.59 -3.58
C LEU A 142 2.37 -17.76 -5.09
N ILE A 143 2.97 -16.86 -5.86
CA ILE A 143 2.96 -16.89 -7.33
C ILE A 143 4.34 -16.66 -7.93
#